data_AF-A0A239KNX7-F1
#
_entry.id   AF-A0A239KNX7-F1
#
_cell.length_a   1.000
_cell.length_b   1.000
_cell.length_c   1.000
_cell.angle_alpha   90.00
_cell.angle_beta   90.00
_cell.angle_gamma   90.00
#
_symmetry.space_group_name_H-M   'P 1'
#
loop_
_entity.id
_entity.type
_entity.pdbx_description
1 polymer ?
#
loop_
_entity_poly.entity_id
_entity_poly.type
_entity_poly.pdbx_seq_one_letter_code
_entity_poly.pdbx_strand_id
1 'polypeptide(L)'
;MVSLISFLAVLLIFFSIDVRSRTYASPKPWHAHMFEWASRIGGIATALALALGWVDLFIPDQRGVIHVAFVAVPGSVGVLCAIALGLEMLWQRWEST
;
A
#
# COMPACT_ATOMS: atom_id res chain seq x y z
N MET A 1 -3.21 -7.95 16.76
CA MET A 1 -2.08 -7.36 16.03
C MET A 1 -1.59 -8.24 14.88
N VAL A 2 -1.47 -9.56 15.07
CA VAL A 2 -1.10 -10.52 14.00
C VAL A 2 -1.95 -10.34 12.73
N SER A 3 -3.27 -10.20 12.85
CA SER A 3 -4.18 -9.99 11.71
C SER A 3 -3.87 -8.72 10.89
N LEU A 4 -3.45 -7.63 11.55
CA LEU A 4 -3.09 -6.38 10.90
C LEU A 4 -1.77 -6.51 10.12
N ILE A 5 -0.77 -7.15 10.72
CA ILE A 5 0.52 -7.40 10.08
C ILE A 5 0.36 -8.32 8.86
N SER A 6 -0.43 -9.39 8.98
CA SER A 6 -0.74 -10.26 7.84
C SER A 6 -1.43 -9.50 6.70
N PHE A 7 -2.38 -8.62 7.03
CA PHE A 7 -3.05 -7.78 6.04
C PHE A 7 -2.08 -6.81 5.33
N LEU A 8 -1.22 -6.12 6.10
CA LEU A 8 -0.19 -5.23 5.57
C LEU A 8 0.82 -6.00 4.68
N ALA A 9 1.16 -7.24 5.05
CA ALA A 9 2.07 -8.06 4.24
C ALA A 9 1.45 -8.40 2.88
N VAL A 10 0.16 -8.73 2.84
CA VAL A 10 -0.56 -8.98 1.57
C VAL A 10 -0.63 -7.71 0.72
N LEU A 11 -0.93 -6.55 1.32
CA LEU A 11 -0.90 -5.28 0.61
C LEU A 11 0.50 -4.97 0.04
N LEU A 12 1.56 -5.22 0.81
CA LEU A 12 2.93 -4.98 0.37
C LEU A 12 3.30 -5.86 -0.83
N ILE A 13 2.87 -7.13 -0.81
CA ILE A 13 3.04 -8.05 -1.95
C ILE A 13 2.29 -7.53 -3.17
N PHE A 14 1.03 -7.12 -3.00
CA PHE A 14 0.22 -6.54 -4.08
C PHE A 14 0.90 -5.33 -4.72
N PHE A 15 1.33 -4.34 -3.92
CA PHE A 15 2.04 -3.16 -4.43
C PHE A 15 3.36 -3.51 -5.11
N SER A 16 4.10 -4.49 -4.60
CA SER A 16 5.35 -4.94 -5.21
C SER A 16 5.13 -5.51 -6.61
N ILE A 17 4.06 -6.30 -6.78
CA ILE A 17 3.66 -6.85 -8.09
C ILE A 17 3.22 -5.73 -9.04
N ASP A 18 2.40 -4.79 -8.56
CA ASP A 18 1.88 -3.68 -9.37
C ASP A 18 2.98 -2.70 -9.81
N VAL A 19 3.90 -2.31 -8.93
CA VAL A 19 5.08 -1.48 -9.31
C VAL A 19 5.93 -2.19 -10.36
N ARG A 20 6.17 -3.50 -10.17
CA ARG A 20 6.97 -4.29 -11.11
C ARG A 20 6.31 -4.38 -12.48
N SER A 21 5.01 -4.64 -12.53
CA SER A 21 4.28 -4.75 -13.80
C SER A 21 4.28 -3.44 -14.59
N ARG A 22 4.21 -2.30 -13.89
CA ARG A 22 4.21 -0.97 -14.50
C ARG A 22 5.56 -0.54 -15.07
N THR A 23 6.67 -1.02 -14.50
CA THR A 23 8.05 -0.70 -14.93
C THR A 23 8.34 -1.17 -16.36
N TYR A 24 7.63 -2.20 -16.85
CA TYR A 24 7.81 -2.76 -18.19
C TYR A 24 6.89 -2.15 -19.26
N ALA A 25 6.06 -1.16 -18.92
CA ALA A 25 5.06 -0.61 -19.85
C ALA A 25 5.58 0.64 -20.59
N SER A 26 5.44 0.61 -21.93
CA SER A 26 5.66 1.71 -22.90
C SER A 26 4.88 3.00 -22.59
N PRO A 27 5.20 4.16 -23.24
CA PRO A 27 4.82 5.48 -22.73
C PRO A 27 3.31 5.62 -22.52
N LYS A 28 2.97 6.08 -21.32
CA LYS A 28 1.63 6.01 -20.74
C LYS A 28 0.96 7.40 -20.71
N PRO A 29 -0.38 7.46 -20.85
CA PRO A 29 -1.14 8.71 -20.67
C PRO A 29 -0.96 9.28 -19.26
N TRP A 30 -1.17 10.60 -19.09
CA TRP A 30 -1.00 11.34 -17.84
C TRP A 30 -1.63 10.66 -16.60
N HIS A 31 -2.81 10.07 -16.73
CA HIS A 31 -3.49 9.37 -15.63
C HIS A 31 -2.72 8.16 -15.12
N ALA A 32 -2.03 7.42 -16.00
CA ALA A 32 -1.23 6.27 -15.60
C ALA A 32 0.02 6.67 -14.77
N HIS A 33 0.48 7.92 -14.87
CA HIS A 33 1.55 8.44 -14.02
C HIS A 33 1.06 8.67 -12.58
N MET A 34 -0.17 9.18 -12.39
CA MET A 34 -0.74 9.35 -11.04
C MET A 34 -0.92 8.01 -10.32
N PHE A 35 -1.36 6.98 -11.03
CA PHE A 35 -1.51 5.64 -10.47
C PHE A 35 -0.16 4.95 -10.19
N GLU A 36 0.86 5.20 -11.02
CA GLU A 36 2.23 4.75 -10.72
C GLU A 36 2.75 5.37 -9.41
N TRP A 37 2.52 6.67 -9.20
CA TRP A 37 2.85 7.34 -7.95
C TRP A 37 2.02 6.79 -6.77
N ALA A 38 0.73 6.55 -6.96
CA ALA A 38 -0.12 5.94 -5.93
C ALA A 38 0.38 4.56 -5.52
N SER A 39 0.83 3.75 -6.47
CA SER A 39 1.39 2.42 -6.22
C SER A 39 2.70 2.46 -5.44
N ARG A 40 3.62 3.36 -5.82
CA ARG A 40 4.88 3.56 -5.09
C ARG A 40 4.67 4.08 -3.68
N ILE A 41 3.84 5.11 -3.52
CA ILE A 41 3.53 5.72 -2.22
C ILE A 41 2.82 4.69 -1.33
N GLY A 42 1.83 3.97 -1.88
CA GLY A 42 1.11 2.91 -1.17
C GLY A 42 2.04 1.77 -0.72
N GLY A 43 2.95 1.34 -1.58
CA GLY A 43 3.97 0.33 -1.25
C GLY A 43 4.91 0.79 -0.13
N ILE A 44 5.46 2.00 -0.21
CA ILE A 44 6.35 2.56 0.81
C ILE A 44 5.61 2.71 2.14
N ALA A 45 4.39 3.26 2.12
CA ALA A 45 3.58 3.43 3.32
C ALA A 45 3.26 2.08 3.98
N THR A 46 2.90 1.07 3.18
CA THR A 46 2.62 -0.28 3.68
C THR A 46 3.88 -0.94 4.25
N ALA A 47 5.05 -0.78 3.62
CA ALA A 47 6.31 -1.29 4.12
C ALA A 47 6.68 -0.67 5.47
N LEU A 48 6.52 0.64 5.61
CA LEU A 48 6.76 1.35 6.87
C LEU A 48 5.79 0.89 7.96
N ALA A 49 4.50 0.80 7.66
CA ALA A 49 3.48 0.31 8.61
C ALA A 49 3.77 -1.12 9.06
N LEU A 50 4.18 -2.00 8.14
CA LEU A 50 4.53 -3.38 8.43
C LEU A 50 5.78 -3.45 9.32
N ALA A 51 6.82 -2.69 9.00
CA ALA A 51 8.05 -2.65 9.78
C ALA A 51 7.79 -2.15 11.21
N LEU A 52 6.99 -1.10 11.36
CA LEU A 52 6.59 -0.58 12.67
C LEU A 52 5.73 -1.58 13.44
N GLY A 53 4.76 -2.23 12.77
CA GLY A 53 3.92 -3.27 13.38
C GLY A 53 4.72 -4.52 13.79
N TRP A 54 5.78 -4.86 13.04
CA TRP A 54 6.70 -5.93 13.40
C TRP A 54 7.52 -5.57 14.64
N VAL A 55 8.12 -4.37 14.67
CA VAL A 55 8.90 -3.88 15.81
C VAL A 55 8.06 -3.82 17.09
N ASP A 56 6.81 -3.37 16.98
CA ASP A 56 5.86 -3.30 18.10
C ASP A 56 5.61 -4.67 18.76
N LEU A 57 5.70 -5.76 17.98
CA LEU A 57 5.50 -7.13 18.48
C LEU A 57 6.62 -7.59 19.43
N PHE A 58 7.80 -6.95 19.36
CA PHE A 58 8.99 -7.31 20.14
C PHE A 58 9.37 -6.27 21.20
N ILE A 59 8.67 -5.14 21.28
CA ILE A 59 8.90 -4.13 22.33
C ILE A 59 7.84 -4.31 23.43
N PRO A 60 8.20 -4.81 24.63
CA PRO A 60 7.26 -5.00 25.71
C PRO A 60 6.83 -3.64 26.29
N ASP A 61 5.56 -3.33 26.09
CA ASP A 61 4.71 -2.45 26.91
C ASP A 61 5.27 -1.04 27.18
N GLN A 62 5.22 -0.18 26.15
CA GLN A 62 5.09 1.27 26.37
C GLN A 62 3.74 1.75 25.85
N ARG A 63 2.78 1.86 26.78
CA ARG A 63 1.46 2.44 26.61
C ARG A 63 1.57 3.81 25.94
N GLY A 64 1.39 3.87 24.62
CA GLY A 64 1.41 5.11 23.89
C GLY A 64 0.53 5.02 22.67
N VAL A 65 -0.62 5.69 22.70
CA VAL A 65 -1.51 5.96 21.56
C VAL A 65 -0.73 6.41 20.30
N ILE A 66 0.45 6.98 20.52
CA ILE A 66 1.44 7.38 19.53
C ILE A 66 1.88 6.20 18.64
N HIS A 67 2.20 5.02 19.19
CA HIS A 67 2.65 3.86 18.40
C HIS A 67 1.56 3.33 17.46
N VAL A 68 0.32 3.29 17.94
CA VAL A 68 -0.83 2.88 17.12
C VAL A 68 -1.07 3.87 15.98
N ALA A 69 -0.94 5.17 16.23
CA ALA A 69 -1.08 6.20 15.18
C ALA A 69 0.01 6.07 14.10
N PHE A 70 1.25 5.77 14.49
CA PHE A 70 2.37 5.57 13.55
C PHE A 70 2.23 4.33 12.67
N VAL A 71 1.48 3.31 13.08
CA VAL A 71 1.15 2.15 12.23
C VAL A 71 -0.13 2.41 11.41
N ALA A 72 -1.14 3.00 12.05
CA ALA A 72 -2.47 3.17 11.46
C ALA A 72 -2.47 4.21 10.32
N VAL A 73 -1.74 5.32 10.46
CA VAL A 73 -1.68 6.35 9.41
C VAL A 73 -1.07 5.81 8.12
N PRO A 74 0.17 5.27 8.10
CA PRO A 74 0.74 4.73 6.86
C PRO A 74 0.00 3.50 6.35
N GLY A 75 -0.56 2.66 7.24
CA GLY A 75 -1.42 1.55 6.83
C GLY A 75 -2.68 2.02 6.09
N SER A 76 -3.34 3.08 6.60
CA SER A 76 -4.54 3.66 5.97
C SER A 76 -4.24 4.29 4.62
N VAL A 77 -3.09 4.97 4.49
CA VAL A 77 -2.61 5.49 3.20
C VAL A 77 -2.40 4.35 2.22
N GLY A 78 -1.76 3.25 2.64
CA GLY A 78 -1.60 2.04 1.83
C GLY A 78 -2.94 1.47 1.36
N VAL A 79 -3.93 1.37 2.25
CA VAL A 79 -5.29 0.90 1.90
C VAL A 79 -5.96 1.83 0.88
N LEU A 80 -5.91 3.14 1.08
CA LEU A 80 -6.49 4.11 0.16
C LEU A 80 -5.85 4.04 -1.24
N CYS A 81 -4.52 3.88 -1.30
CA CYS A 81 -3.82 3.66 -2.56
C CYS A 81 -4.27 2.36 -3.24
N ALA A 82 -4.46 1.28 -2.48
CA ALA A 82 -4.92 0.00 -3.03
C ALA A 82 -6.34 0.11 -3.60
N ILE A 83 -7.24 0.82 -2.92
CA ILE A 83 -8.60 1.10 -3.41
C ILE A 83 -8.54 1.92 -4.70
N ALA A 84 -7.73 2.97 -4.75
CA ALA A 84 -7.58 3.80 -5.95
C ALA A 84 -7.07 3.00 -7.16
N LEU A 85 -6.11 2.10 -6.96
CA LEU A 85 -5.63 1.19 -8.02
C LEU A 85 -6.67 0.14 -8.42
N GLY A 86 -7.46 -0.36 -7.47
CA GLY A 86 -8.59 -1.24 -7.77
C GLY A 86 -9.64 -0.56 -8.66
N LEU A 87 -9.94 0.72 -8.39
CA LEU A 87 -10.83 1.53 -9.22
C LEU A 87 -10.25 1.78 -10.63
N GLU A 88 -8.93 2.02 -10.74
CA GLU A 88 -8.25 2.13 -12.04
C GLU A 88 -8.46 0.86 -12.88
N MET A 89 -8.27 -0.33 -12.29
CA MET A 89 -8.44 -1.59 -13.01
C MET A 89 -9.88 -1.81 -13.51
N LEU A 90 -10.88 -1.42 -12.70
CA LEU A 90 -12.29 -1.47 -13.12
C LEU A 90 -12.57 -0.50 -14.27
N TRP A 91 -12.00 0.71 -14.19
CA TRP A 91 -12.14 1.73 -15.23
C TRP A 91 -11.52 1.29 -16.57
N GLN A 92 -10.28 0.80 -16.54
CA GLN A 92 -9.59 0.30 -17.75
C GLN A 92 -10.37 -0.85 -18.41
N ARG A 93 -10.95 -1.74 -17.61
CA ARG A 93 -11.79 -2.84 -18.11
C ARG A 93 -13.05 -2.33 -18.81
N TRP A 94 -13.67 -1.28 -18.26
CA TRP A 94 -14.84 -0.66 -18.88
C TRP A 94 -14.50 -0.01 -20.23
N GLU A 95 -13.41 0.74 -20.32
CA GLU A 95 -12.95 1.35 -21.59
C GLU A 95 -12.58 0.32 -22.66
N SER A 96 -12.17 -0.89 -22.26
CA SER A 96 -11.81 -1.97 -23.17
C SER A 96 -12.99 -2.79 -23.72
N THR A 97 -14.22 -2.53 -23.26
CA THR A 97 -15.45 -3.23 -23.70
C THR A 97 -16.17 -2.42 -24.76
#